data_AF-A0A7Y5VS84-F1
#
_entry.id   AF-A0A7Y5VS84-F1
#
_cell.length_a   1.000
_cell.length_b   1.000
_cell.length_c   1.000
_cell.angle_alpha   90.00
_cell.angle_beta   90.00
_cell.angle_gamma   90.00
#
_symmetry.space_group_name_H-M   'P 1'
#
loop_
_entity.id
_entity.type
_entity.pdbx_description
1 polymer ?
#
loop_
_entity_poly.entity_id
_entity_poly.type
_entity_poly.pdbx_seq_one_letter_code
_entity_poly.pdbx_strand_id
1 'polypeptide(L)'
;MASRQTKPQQTGRMAVTLVALIVAMIAATSLMNWVHGLSSTPRAARGNPPLLRSEAPAWSRIVIHAAHENQPRPFHHFYIDSSGAETESAAWAEGQQDPALSRSVYLLVAYRGRDQTGGVSRQQWETLVSRIRALQRRFAIRASDVVLDFDSPHLSRAQREELRQLHRMLQTVGVAS
;
A
#
# COMPACT_ATOMS: atom_id res chain seq x y z
N MET A 1 32.72 48.24 51.41
CA MET A 1 33.17 47.53 50.19
C MET A 1 32.41 46.21 50.12
N ALA A 2 31.38 46.13 49.28
CA ALA A 2 30.50 44.97 49.20
C ALA A 2 30.53 44.36 47.80
N SER A 3 30.76 43.06 47.77
CA SER A 3 30.85 42.16 46.62
C SER A 3 29.53 42.03 45.86
N ARG A 4 29.61 41.87 44.53
CA ARG A 4 28.59 41.15 43.74
C ARG A 4 29.27 40.20 42.77
N GLN A 5 29.32 38.93 43.15
CA GLN A 5 29.41 37.81 42.23
C GLN A 5 27.99 37.45 41.79
N THR A 6 27.74 37.40 40.49
CA THR A 6 26.57 36.72 39.91
C THR A 6 27.07 35.62 38.98
N LYS A 7 26.85 34.36 39.39
CA LYS A 7 26.89 33.18 38.50
C LYS A 7 25.53 33.05 37.81
N PRO A 8 25.49 32.74 36.50
CA PRO A 8 24.39 32.00 35.93
C PRO A 8 24.92 30.78 35.17
N GLN A 9 24.72 29.57 35.70
CA GLN A 9 24.95 28.33 34.95
C GLN A 9 24.22 27.15 35.61
N GLN A 10 22.89 27.15 35.58
CA GLN A 10 22.11 25.97 36.01
C GLN A 10 20.93 25.58 35.09
N THR A 11 20.49 26.46 34.20
CA THR A 11 19.35 26.18 33.29
C THR A 11 19.68 25.24 32.13
N GLY A 12 20.92 25.23 31.63
CA GLY A 12 21.31 24.39 30.49
C GLY A 12 21.36 22.89 30.80
N ARG A 13 21.64 22.50 32.06
CA ARG A 13 21.76 21.09 32.43
C ARG A 13 20.41 20.39 32.61
N MET A 14 19.37 21.13 33.01
CA MET A 14 18.03 20.57 33.22
C MET A 14 17.30 20.27 31.90
N ALA A 15 17.55 21.03 30.84
CA ALA A 15 16.94 20.79 29.53
C ALA A 15 17.48 19.51 28.86
N VAL A 16 18.79 19.25 29.01
CA VAL A 16 19.46 18.07 28.44
C VAL A 16 18.97 16.78 29.10
N THR A 17 18.78 16.77 30.41
CA THR A 17 18.21 15.61 31.11
C THR A 17 16.77 15.34 30.69
N LEU A 18 15.97 16.37 30.45
CA LEU A 18 14.56 16.21 30.05
C LEU A 18 14.44 15.61 28.64
N VAL A 19 15.28 16.05 27.70
CA VAL A 19 15.36 15.48 26.35
C VAL A 19 15.84 14.04 26.38
N ALA A 20 16.88 13.74 27.18
CA ALA A 20 17.37 12.36 27.34
C ALA A 20 16.29 11.43 27.91
N LEU A 21 15.45 11.92 28.82
CA LEU A 21 14.37 11.15 29.43
C LEU A 21 13.25 10.85 28.43
N ILE A 22 12.87 11.82 27.59
CA ILE A 22 11.88 11.63 26.51
C ILE A 22 12.40 10.63 25.48
N VAL A 23 13.65 10.77 25.04
CA VAL A 23 14.26 9.83 24.07
C VAL A 23 14.34 8.42 24.64
N ALA A 24 14.71 8.26 25.91
CA ALA A 24 14.72 6.95 26.58
C ALA A 24 13.32 6.34 26.68
N MET A 25 12.29 7.15 26.96
CA MET A 25 10.92 6.68 27.07
C MET A 25 10.36 6.23 25.70
N ILE A 26 10.68 6.96 24.62
CA ILE A 26 10.29 6.60 23.25
C ILE A 26 11.01 5.32 22.80
N ALA A 27 12.30 5.17 23.13
CA ALA A 27 13.08 3.98 22.81
C ALA A 27 12.54 2.73 23.54
N ALA A 28 12.20 2.86 24.83
CA ALA A 28 11.61 1.77 25.61
C ALA A 28 10.24 1.32 25.06
N THR A 29 9.41 2.28 24.64
CA THR A 29 8.08 1.98 24.09
C THR A 29 8.19 1.31 22.71
N SER A 30 9.12 1.77 21.88
CA SER A 30 9.40 1.18 20.56
C SER A 30 9.94 -0.26 20.69
N LEU A 31 10.79 -0.51 21.69
CA LEU A 31 11.35 -1.84 21.95
C LEU A 31 10.28 -2.83 22.47
N MET A 32 9.38 -2.39 23.35
CA MET A 32 8.26 -3.22 23.80
C MET A 32 7.30 -3.58 22.66
N ASN A 33 7.06 -2.65 21.73
CA ASN A 33 6.21 -2.92 20.56
C ASN A 33 6.86 -3.95 19.61
N TRP A 34 8.19 -3.95 19.52
CA TRP A 34 8.95 -4.92 18.73
C TRP A 34 8.95 -6.33 19.37
N VAL A 35 9.05 -6.42 20.69
CA VAL A 35 9.01 -7.72 21.42
C VAL A 35 7.60 -8.33 21.43
N HIS A 36 6.53 -7.53 21.47
CA HIS A 36 5.17 -8.04 21.30
C HIS A 36 4.87 -8.57 19.89
N GLY A 37 5.60 -8.08 18.87
CA GLY A 37 5.58 -8.68 17.53
C GLY A 37 6.23 -10.07 17.45
N LEU A 38 7.12 -10.42 18.39
CA LEU A 38 7.87 -11.69 18.38
C LEU A 38 7.33 -12.73 19.37
N SER A 39 6.42 -12.36 20.28
CA SER A 39 5.95 -13.24 21.37
C SER A 39 4.49 -13.73 21.25
N SER A 40 3.80 -13.42 20.15
CA SER A 40 2.51 -14.05 19.84
C SER A 40 2.71 -15.45 19.21
N THR A 41 3.24 -16.38 20.01
CA THR A 41 3.22 -17.81 19.74
C THR A 41 1.93 -18.40 20.30
N PRO A 42 0.98 -18.89 19.48
CA PRO A 42 -0.13 -19.67 20.00
C PRO A 42 0.40 -21.03 20.43
N ARG A 43 0.37 -21.24 21.75
CA ARG A 43 0.62 -22.48 22.46
C ARG A 43 -0.19 -23.63 21.86
N ALA A 44 0.50 -24.73 21.58
CA ALA A 44 -0.02 -25.98 21.05
C ALA A 44 -1.28 -26.49 21.76
N ALA A 45 -2.34 -26.70 20.99
CA ALA A 45 -3.37 -27.70 21.28
C ALA A 45 -3.06 -28.95 20.42
N ARG A 46 -3.02 -30.09 21.10
CA ARG A 46 -2.66 -31.42 20.58
C ARG A 46 -3.37 -31.80 19.28
N GLY A 47 -2.58 -32.36 18.37
CA GLY A 47 -3.03 -33.38 17.42
C GLY A 47 -3.50 -32.87 16.07
N ASN A 48 -2.56 -32.50 15.19
CA ASN A 48 -2.65 -32.74 13.75
C ASN A 48 -1.24 -32.62 13.12
N PRO A 49 -0.89 -33.45 12.12
CA PRO A 49 0.45 -33.55 11.53
C PRO A 49 0.80 -32.30 10.69
N PRO A 50 2.09 -32.06 10.38
CA PRO A 50 2.56 -30.79 9.85
C PRO A 50 2.18 -30.66 8.36
N LEU A 51 1.17 -29.84 8.08
CA LEU A 51 0.90 -29.33 6.75
C LEU A 51 0.74 -27.81 6.83
N LEU A 52 1.86 -27.11 6.93
CA LEU A 52 1.90 -25.71 6.53
C LEU A 52 3.12 -25.53 5.64
N ARG A 53 3.00 -26.05 4.40
CA ARG A 53 3.53 -25.29 3.28
C ARG A 53 2.95 -23.90 3.48
N SER A 54 3.80 -22.88 3.62
CA SER A 54 3.37 -21.51 3.39
C SER A 54 2.93 -21.48 1.94
N GLU A 55 1.68 -21.87 1.67
CA GLU A 55 1.08 -21.77 0.35
C GLU A 55 1.17 -20.30 0.01
N ALA A 56 2.02 -19.98 -0.98
CA ALA A 56 2.05 -18.64 -1.53
C ALA A 56 0.60 -18.23 -1.81
N PRO A 57 0.20 -17.01 -1.43
CA PRO A 57 -1.19 -16.61 -1.50
C PRO A 57 -1.74 -16.93 -2.90
N ALA A 58 -2.81 -17.74 -2.93
CA ALA A 58 -3.42 -18.21 -4.17
C ALA A 58 -4.24 -17.06 -4.78
N TRP A 59 -3.56 -16.12 -5.43
CA TRP A 59 -4.18 -15.00 -6.13
C TRP A 59 -4.98 -15.52 -7.32
N SER A 60 -6.26 -15.15 -7.38
CA SER A 60 -7.17 -15.61 -8.44
C SER A 60 -7.87 -14.47 -9.17
N ARG A 61 -7.71 -13.23 -8.72
CA ARG A 61 -8.40 -12.05 -9.26
C ARG A 61 -7.49 -10.83 -9.23
N ILE A 62 -7.66 -9.93 -10.20
CA ILE A 62 -7.05 -8.61 -10.21
C ILE A 62 -8.18 -7.58 -10.14
N VAL A 63 -8.07 -6.64 -9.22
CA VAL A 63 -8.99 -5.50 -9.09
C VAL A 63 -8.20 -4.22 -9.34
N ILE A 64 -8.66 -3.44 -10.30
CA ILE A 64 -8.02 -2.18 -10.71
C ILE A 64 -8.89 -1.04 -10.21
N HIS A 65 -8.31 -0.13 -9.43
CA HIS A 65 -8.97 1.09 -8.99
C HIS A 65 -8.23 2.33 -9.49
N ALA A 66 -8.99 3.38 -9.78
CA ALA A 66 -8.43 4.72 -9.97
C ALA A 66 -8.20 5.37 -8.61
N ALA A 67 -7.01 5.94 -8.41
CA ALA A 67 -6.66 6.70 -7.22
C ALA A 67 -6.24 8.12 -7.59
N HIS A 68 -6.69 9.10 -6.81
CA HIS A 68 -6.21 10.47 -6.98
C HIS A 68 -4.77 10.56 -6.44
N GLU A 69 -3.84 11.08 -7.23
CA GLU A 69 -2.40 11.11 -6.89
C GLU A 69 -2.11 11.81 -5.55
N ASN A 70 -2.90 12.85 -5.22
CA ASN A 70 -2.77 13.64 -3.99
C ASN A 70 -3.67 13.18 -2.82
N GLN A 71 -4.28 12.00 -2.88
CA GLN A 71 -5.12 11.47 -1.79
C GLN A 71 -4.43 10.32 -1.06
N PRO A 72 -4.77 10.08 0.23
CA PRO A 72 -4.35 8.88 0.93
C PRO A 72 -4.70 7.64 0.11
N ARG A 73 -3.71 6.76 -0.10
CA ARG A 73 -3.90 5.56 -0.90
C ARG A 73 -4.64 4.52 -0.05
N PRO A 74 -5.74 3.93 -0.55
CA PRO A 74 -6.37 2.81 0.12
C PRO A 74 -5.44 1.59 0.11
N PHE A 75 -5.88 0.49 0.72
CA PHE A 75 -5.19 -0.79 0.62
C PHE A 75 -4.91 -1.13 -0.86
N HIS A 76 -3.68 -1.49 -1.17
CA HIS A 76 -3.25 -1.84 -2.51
C HIS A 76 -2.05 -2.75 -2.48
N HIS A 77 -1.81 -3.47 -3.57
CA HIS A 77 -0.60 -4.26 -3.74
C HIS A 77 0.41 -3.52 -4.62
N PHE A 78 -0.07 -2.91 -5.72
CA PHE A 78 0.71 -2.12 -6.66
C PHE A 78 0.08 -0.75 -6.88
N TYR A 79 0.91 0.26 -7.10
CA TYR A 79 0.48 1.60 -7.47
C TYR A 79 1.29 2.10 -8.68
N ILE A 80 0.59 2.55 -9.71
CA ILE A 80 1.17 3.16 -10.91
C ILE A 80 0.85 4.65 -10.88
N ASP A 81 1.88 5.48 -10.75
CA ASP A 81 1.72 6.94 -10.66
C ASP A 81 1.43 7.61 -12.01
N SER A 82 1.25 8.94 -12.05
CA SER A 82 0.93 9.65 -13.30
C SER A 82 2.07 9.65 -14.33
N SER A 83 3.29 9.39 -13.90
CA SER A 83 4.45 9.22 -14.78
C SER A 83 4.55 7.81 -15.37
N GLY A 84 3.76 6.86 -14.85
CA GLY A 84 3.82 5.45 -15.23
C GLY A 84 4.89 4.66 -14.47
N ALA A 85 5.49 5.25 -13.43
CA ALA A 85 6.34 4.51 -12.51
C ALA A 85 5.46 3.65 -11.60
N GLU A 86 5.92 2.43 -11.36
CA GLU A 86 5.23 1.47 -10.52
C GLU A 86 5.94 1.33 -9.17
N THR A 87 5.15 1.22 -8.11
CA THR A 87 5.62 0.96 -6.75
C THR A 87 4.87 -0.22 -6.16
N GLU A 88 5.60 -1.10 -5.48
CA GLU A 88 5.05 -2.21 -4.71
C GLU A 88 4.83 -1.77 -3.26
N SER A 89 3.69 -2.16 -2.69
CA SER A 89 3.36 -1.88 -1.29
C SER A 89 3.98 -2.90 -0.34
N ALA A 90 4.00 -2.57 0.96
CA ALA A 90 4.33 -3.54 2.01
C ALA A 90 3.35 -4.73 2.01
N ALA A 91 2.06 -4.51 1.72
CA ALA A 91 1.05 -5.58 1.66
C ALA A 91 1.41 -6.64 0.61
N TRP A 92 1.95 -6.23 -0.55
CA TRP A 92 2.45 -7.18 -1.55
C TRP A 92 3.69 -7.94 -1.06
N ALA A 93 4.66 -7.22 -0.48
CA ALA A 93 5.89 -7.82 0.02
C ALA A 93 5.63 -8.86 1.14
N GLU A 94 4.63 -8.60 1.97
CA GLU A 94 4.21 -9.47 3.08
C GLU A 94 3.19 -10.55 2.66
N GLY A 95 2.71 -10.51 1.41
CA GLY A 95 1.67 -11.42 0.92
C GLY A 95 0.32 -11.23 1.62
N GLN A 96 0.08 -10.04 2.19
CA GLN A 96 -1.13 -9.70 2.89
C GLN A 96 -2.31 -9.61 1.92
N GLN A 97 -3.44 -10.25 2.27
CA GLN A 97 -4.66 -10.17 1.48
C GLN A 97 -5.65 -9.19 2.11
N ASP A 98 -6.50 -8.57 1.29
CA ASP A 98 -7.66 -7.83 1.79
C ASP A 98 -8.69 -8.83 2.36
N PRO A 99 -9.11 -8.69 3.64
CA PRO A 99 -10.14 -9.54 4.21
C PRO A 99 -11.50 -9.41 3.52
N ALA A 100 -11.82 -8.26 2.91
CA ALA A 100 -13.09 -8.04 2.23
C ALA A 100 -13.18 -8.78 0.89
N LEU A 101 -12.06 -8.86 0.15
CA LEU A 101 -11.96 -9.57 -1.13
C LEU A 101 -10.69 -10.44 -1.14
N SER A 102 -10.76 -11.57 -0.44
CA SER A 102 -9.67 -12.54 -0.41
C SER A 102 -9.23 -12.95 -1.82
N ARG A 103 -7.95 -13.34 -1.96
CA ARG A 103 -7.34 -13.78 -3.23
C ARG A 103 -7.34 -12.75 -4.36
N SER A 104 -7.54 -11.47 -4.05
CA SER A 104 -7.55 -10.38 -5.04
C SER A 104 -6.28 -9.53 -4.94
N VAL A 105 -5.63 -9.31 -6.08
CA VAL A 105 -4.53 -8.35 -6.21
C VAL A 105 -5.11 -6.99 -6.55
N TYR A 106 -4.74 -5.98 -5.78
CA TYR A 106 -5.21 -4.61 -5.92
C TYR A 106 -4.17 -3.77 -6.65
N LEU A 107 -4.57 -3.24 -7.80
CA LEU A 107 -3.76 -2.36 -8.65
C LEU A 107 -4.38 -0.97 -8.65
N LEU A 108 -3.65 0.00 -8.12
CA LEU A 108 -4.06 1.40 -8.18
C LEU A 108 -3.40 2.07 -9.39
N VAL A 109 -4.20 2.81 -10.15
CA VAL A 109 -3.71 3.65 -11.25
C VAL A 109 -4.02 5.09 -10.92
N ALA A 110 -2.98 5.92 -10.86
CA ALA A 110 -3.12 7.33 -10.55
C ALA A 110 -3.80 8.08 -11.69
N TYR A 111 -4.70 8.99 -11.34
CA TYR A 111 -5.20 10.00 -12.26
C TYR A 111 -4.88 11.40 -11.72
N ARG A 112 -4.59 12.32 -12.63
CA ARG A 112 -4.45 13.75 -12.30
C ARG A 112 -5.84 14.35 -12.20
N GLY A 113 -6.04 15.24 -11.23
CA GLY A 113 -7.36 15.72 -10.80
C GLY A 113 -8.22 16.38 -11.90
N ARG A 114 -9.40 16.86 -11.47
CA ARG A 114 -10.54 17.30 -12.30
C ARG A 114 -10.22 18.28 -13.45
N ASP A 115 -9.10 19.01 -13.36
CA ASP A 115 -8.74 20.08 -14.30
C ASP A 115 -7.70 19.67 -15.36
N GLN A 116 -7.15 18.44 -15.28
CA GLN A 116 -6.23 17.92 -16.29
C GLN A 116 -6.93 16.85 -17.13
N THR A 117 -7.33 17.22 -18.34
CA THR A 117 -7.96 16.34 -19.36
C THR A 117 -7.00 15.31 -19.98
N GLY A 118 -5.97 14.90 -19.26
CA GLY A 118 -5.05 13.85 -19.70
C GLY A 118 -5.46 12.55 -19.03
N GLY A 119 -6.19 11.70 -19.76
CA GLY A 119 -6.47 10.34 -19.32
C GLY A 119 -5.19 9.52 -19.09
N VAL A 120 -5.32 8.20 -18.97
CA VAL A 120 -4.17 7.32 -18.70
C VAL A 120 -3.07 7.53 -19.75
N SER A 121 -1.88 7.92 -19.29
CA SER A 121 -0.76 8.18 -20.19
C SER A 121 -0.31 6.89 -20.86
N ARG A 122 0.36 6.99 -22.02
CA ARG A 122 0.88 5.82 -22.73
C ARG A 122 1.80 4.97 -21.84
N GLN A 123 2.66 5.63 -21.05
CA GLN A 123 3.58 4.93 -20.16
C GLN A 123 2.84 4.21 -19.03
N GLN A 124 1.85 4.87 -18.41
CA GLN A 124 0.98 4.23 -17.42
C GLN A 124 0.26 3.00 -17.99
N TRP A 125 -0.25 3.12 -19.21
CA TRP A 125 -0.91 2.05 -19.94
C TRP A 125 0.01 0.85 -20.17
N GLU A 126 1.22 1.10 -20.68
CA GLU A 126 2.22 0.06 -20.93
C GLU A 126 2.63 -0.66 -19.64
N THR A 127 2.88 0.10 -18.56
CA THR A 127 3.19 -0.45 -17.22
C THR A 127 2.03 -1.30 -16.70
N LEU A 128 0.80 -0.80 -16.77
CA LEU A 128 -0.39 -1.51 -16.30
C LEU A 128 -0.58 -2.85 -17.03
N VAL A 129 -0.53 -2.83 -18.36
CA VAL A 129 -0.69 -4.04 -19.18
C VAL A 129 0.44 -5.04 -18.90
N SER A 130 1.68 -4.57 -18.77
CA SER A 130 2.83 -5.41 -18.43
C SER A 130 2.62 -6.10 -17.09
N ARG A 131 2.20 -5.36 -16.05
CA ARG A 131 1.96 -5.88 -14.71
C ARG A 131 0.80 -6.87 -14.67
N ILE A 132 -0.33 -6.58 -15.32
CA ILE A 132 -1.48 -7.49 -15.41
C ILE A 132 -1.03 -8.82 -16.05
N ARG A 133 -0.33 -8.76 -17.19
CA ARG A 133 0.16 -9.97 -17.88
C ARG A 133 1.15 -10.76 -17.02
N ALA A 134 2.02 -10.09 -16.28
CA ALA A 134 2.94 -10.76 -15.36
C ALA A 134 2.18 -11.52 -14.25
N LEU A 135 1.16 -10.90 -13.66
CA LEU A 135 0.31 -11.54 -12.65
C LEU A 135 -0.51 -12.70 -13.22
N GLN A 136 -1.14 -12.52 -14.39
CA GLN A 136 -1.88 -13.56 -15.08
C GLN A 136 -1.00 -14.78 -15.39
N ARG A 137 0.22 -14.58 -15.90
CA ARG A 137 1.15 -15.69 -16.16
C ARG A 137 1.61 -16.38 -14.88
N ARG A 138 1.92 -15.61 -13.84
CA ARG A 138 2.46 -16.15 -12.58
C ARG A 138 1.43 -16.95 -11.79
N PHE A 139 0.17 -16.50 -11.79
CA PHE A 139 -0.89 -17.06 -10.94
C PHE A 139 -2.05 -17.68 -11.72
N ALA A 140 -1.91 -17.81 -13.06
CA ALA A 140 -2.95 -18.32 -13.96
C ALA A 140 -4.30 -17.60 -13.83
N ILE A 141 -4.28 -16.29 -13.54
CA ILE A 141 -5.50 -15.45 -13.46
C ILE A 141 -6.04 -15.26 -14.88
N ARG A 142 -7.34 -15.51 -15.08
CA ARG A 142 -7.98 -15.38 -16.41
C ARG A 142 -8.30 -13.91 -16.69
N ALA A 143 -8.48 -13.56 -17.96
CA ALA A 143 -8.90 -12.21 -18.36
C ALA A 143 -10.26 -11.82 -17.77
N SER A 144 -11.19 -12.77 -17.63
CA SER A 144 -12.50 -12.57 -16.97
C SER A 144 -12.41 -12.28 -15.47
N ASP A 145 -11.25 -12.56 -14.85
CA ASP A 145 -11.01 -12.32 -13.43
C ASP A 145 -10.22 -11.01 -13.21
N VAL A 146 -10.15 -10.14 -14.23
CA VAL A 146 -9.61 -8.78 -14.14
C VAL A 146 -10.78 -7.80 -14.14
N VAL A 147 -11.05 -7.22 -12.97
CA VAL A 147 -12.19 -6.33 -12.73
C VAL A 147 -11.69 -4.90 -12.55
N LEU A 148 -12.40 -3.95 -13.14
CA LEU A 148 -12.21 -2.53 -12.84
C LEU A 148 -13.31 -2.11 -11.89
N ASP A 149 -12.94 -1.46 -10.80
CA ASP A 149 -13.91 -0.90 -9.87
C ASP A 149 -14.36 0.50 -10.36
N PHE A 150 -15.62 0.58 -10.77
CA PHE A 150 -16.26 1.80 -11.24
C PHE A 150 -17.09 2.50 -10.17
N ASP A 151 -17.32 1.83 -9.03
CA ASP A 151 -18.34 2.22 -8.05
C ASP A 151 -17.78 3.10 -6.93
N SER A 152 -16.51 3.49 -7.02
CA SER A 152 -15.92 4.44 -6.08
C SER A 152 -16.71 5.76 -6.09
N PRO A 153 -17.32 6.16 -4.94
CA PRO A 153 -18.20 7.33 -4.86
C PRO A 153 -17.46 8.64 -5.14
N HIS A 154 -16.13 8.61 -5.12
CA HIS A 154 -15.26 9.76 -5.35
C HIS A 154 -14.99 10.03 -6.84
N LEU A 155 -15.42 9.14 -7.74
CA LEU A 155 -15.23 9.30 -9.17
C LEU A 155 -16.29 10.23 -9.77
N SER A 156 -15.82 11.30 -10.41
CA SER A 156 -16.61 12.18 -11.27
C SER A 156 -17.09 11.45 -12.54
N ARG A 157 -18.09 12.03 -13.22
CA ARG A 157 -18.63 11.47 -14.47
C ARG A 157 -17.55 11.31 -15.56
N ALA A 158 -16.64 12.27 -15.69
CA ALA A 158 -15.54 12.23 -16.65
C ALA A 158 -14.60 11.05 -16.34
N GLN A 159 -14.19 10.90 -15.08
CA GLN A 159 -13.33 9.79 -14.65
C GLN A 159 -13.96 8.42 -14.87
N ARG A 160 -15.28 8.28 -14.65
CA ARG A 160 -15.97 7.02 -14.97
C ARG A 160 -15.93 6.71 -16.46
N GLU A 161 -16.03 7.71 -17.33
CA GLU A 161 -15.92 7.48 -18.78
C GLU A 161 -14.49 7.12 -19.19
N GLU A 162 -13.48 7.75 -18.58
CA GLU A 162 -12.07 7.38 -18.78
C GLU A 162 -11.79 5.94 -18.33
N LEU A 163 -12.34 5.52 -17.19
CA LEU A 163 -12.23 4.14 -16.73
C LEU A 163 -12.93 3.16 -17.67
N ARG A 164 -14.09 3.53 -18.23
CA ARG A 164 -14.74 2.70 -19.26
C ARG A 164 -13.91 2.63 -20.53
N GLN A 165 -13.26 3.72 -20.93
CA GLN A 165 -12.33 3.72 -22.03
C GLN A 165 -11.13 2.81 -21.73
N LEU A 166 -10.55 2.90 -20.54
CA LEU A 166 -9.49 2.01 -20.08
C LEU A 166 -9.95 0.54 -20.13
N HIS A 167 -11.16 0.25 -19.66
CA HIS A 167 -11.73 -1.10 -19.72
C HIS A 167 -11.80 -1.63 -21.16
N ARG A 168 -12.35 -0.82 -22.08
CA ARG A 168 -12.42 -1.16 -23.51
C ARG A 168 -11.02 -1.42 -24.09
N MET A 169 -10.03 -0.61 -23.71
CA MET A 169 -8.65 -0.81 -24.13
C MET A 169 -8.09 -2.13 -23.59
N LEU A 170 -8.37 -2.50 -22.33
CA LEU A 170 -7.92 -3.75 -21.71
C LEU A 170 -8.57 -4.98 -22.37
N GLN A 171 -9.85 -4.88 -22.73
CA GLN A 171 -10.57 -5.89 -23.50
C GLN A 171 -9.95 -6.04 -24.91
N THR A 172 -9.64 -4.92 -25.57
CA THR A 172 -9.04 -4.93 -26.93
C THR A 172 -7.70 -5.66 -26.95
N VAL A 173 -6.89 -5.55 -25.90
CA VAL A 173 -5.58 -6.24 -25.79
C VAL A 173 -5.67 -7.61 -25.11
N GLY A 174 -6.88 -8.09 -24.82
CA GLY A 174 -7.16 -9.42 -24.30
C GLY A 174 -6.73 -9.67 -22.86
N VAL A 175 -6.52 -8.61 -22.05
CA VAL A 175 -6.11 -8.76 -20.65
C VAL A 175 -7.27 -8.63 -19.66
N ALA A 176 -8.42 -8.10 -20.11
CA ALA A 176 -9.69 -8.12 -19.39
C ALA A 176 -10.80 -8.66 -20.32
N SER A 177 -11.92 -9.13 -19.75
CA SER A 177 -13.09 -9.58 -20.52
C SER A 177 -14.37 -9.08 -19.86
#